data_AF-A0A8J6CU35-F1
#
_entry.id   AF-A0A8J6CU35-F1
#
_cell.length_a   1.000
_cell.length_b   1.000
_cell.length_c   1.000
_cell.angle_alpha   90.00
_cell.angle_beta   90.00
_cell.angle_gamma   90.00
#
_symmetry.space_group_name_H-M   'P 1'
#
loop_
_entity.id
_entity.type
_entity.pdbx_description
1 polymer ?
#
loop_
_entity_poly.entity_id
_entity_poly.type
_entity_poly.pdbx_seq_one_letter_code
_entity_poly.pdbx_strand_id
1 'polypeptide(L)'
;MYYNLQGIVLIPSSNFFKANNGLILFSLLSPLWYLQRYKSFNWFVFSVRVFMVVQVALLVLLALCNAIEVNGEGNYLQCDHNPTSQPRPHSVSILEFGAVGDGKTLNTIAFQNAIFYLKSFADKGGAQLYVPPGRWLTGSFNLTSHLTLFLEKGAVILGSQDPSHWDIVEPLPSYGRGIELPGRRYRSLVNGYMLRDVVITGDNGTIDGQGSVWWEWFTSHSLNYTRPHLVEFVSSKDVHVSNITFLNAPAYNIHPVYCSNVHIHNLSVYAPPGSPYTVGIVPDSSDNVCIEDCNISTGHDAIALKSGWDEYGIAYGRPTTNVHIRSVHLQSSTGSSLAFGSEMSGGISNVQVEHVHLYNSFTGIQFRTTKGRGGYLREIIILDANMLNINTAFSAIGDYGSHPDEKFNPDAFPSLEKITLHDIIGKNIIMAGNFSGIQQAPFTSMCLFNISLSMSSAFSSCWSCSNVSGYSELVFPEPCAYLKNSNASSCFSILMRPNVRGGRGAIL
;
A
#
# COMPACT_ATOMS: atom_id res chain seq x y z
N MET A 1 -21.28 -46.35 -13.10
CA MET A 1 -22.41 -46.80 -13.94
C MET A 1 -22.41 -45.96 -15.20
N TYR A 2 -22.13 -46.60 -16.33
CA TYR A 2 -22.21 -46.02 -17.67
C TYR A 2 -23.67 -45.96 -18.12
N TYR A 3 -24.04 -44.91 -18.86
CA TYR A 3 -25.12 -44.98 -19.84
C TYR A 3 -24.53 -44.85 -21.25
N ASN A 4 -24.81 -45.90 -22.02
CA ASN A 4 -24.56 -46.11 -23.44
C ASN A 4 -25.55 -45.31 -24.30
N LEU A 5 -25.18 -45.05 -25.55
CA LEU A 5 -26.04 -45.27 -26.72
C LEU A 5 -25.21 -45.34 -28.02
N GLN A 6 -25.09 -46.57 -28.54
CA GLN A 6 -25.18 -47.06 -29.94
C GLN A 6 -24.51 -46.25 -31.08
N GLY A 7 -23.76 -46.81 -32.03
CA GLY A 7 -23.49 -48.20 -32.43
C GLY A 7 -23.40 -48.29 -33.97
N ILE A 8 -22.52 -49.14 -34.54
CA ILE A 8 -22.71 -50.03 -35.71
C ILE A 8 -21.36 -50.68 -36.15
N VAL A 9 -21.25 -52.01 -35.93
CA VAL A 9 -20.86 -53.17 -36.81
C VAL A 9 -19.71 -53.01 -37.83
N LEU A 10 -18.85 -54.00 -38.22
CA LEU A 10 -18.11 -55.14 -37.66
C LEU A 10 -17.41 -55.88 -38.86
N ILE A 11 -16.08 -56.09 -38.78
CA ILE A 11 -15.21 -57.21 -39.29
C ILE A 11 -14.80 -57.36 -40.80
N PRO A 12 -13.75 -58.16 -41.16
CA PRO A 12 -12.45 -57.63 -41.65
C PRO A 12 -11.98 -58.27 -42.98
N SER A 13 -10.85 -57.84 -43.56
CA SER A 13 -10.05 -58.73 -44.42
C SER A 13 -8.61 -58.25 -44.60
N SER A 14 -7.76 -59.24 -44.82
CA SER A 14 -6.30 -59.29 -44.77
C SER A 14 -5.63 -59.19 -46.16
N ASN A 15 -4.34 -58.85 -46.14
CA ASN A 15 -3.23 -59.35 -46.97
C ASN A 15 -2.83 -58.70 -48.33
N PHE A 16 -1.55 -58.26 -48.33
CA PHE A 16 -0.43 -58.55 -49.27
C PHE A 16 -0.47 -58.16 -50.78
N PHE A 17 0.55 -57.37 -51.15
CA PHE A 17 1.43 -57.41 -52.35
C PHE A 17 0.87 -57.78 -53.74
N LYS A 18 1.04 -56.88 -54.72
CA LYS A 18 1.95 -57.06 -55.88
C LYS A 18 1.99 -55.85 -56.81
N ALA A 19 3.20 -55.53 -57.25
CA ALA A 19 3.50 -54.61 -58.35
C ALA A 19 3.14 -55.23 -59.72
N ASN A 20 2.79 -54.39 -60.70
CA ASN A 20 3.24 -54.59 -62.08
C ASN A 20 3.13 -53.34 -62.96
N ASN A 21 4.11 -53.24 -63.86
CA ASN A 21 4.36 -52.23 -64.87
C ASN A 21 3.32 -52.23 -66.02
N GLY A 22 3.20 -51.09 -66.71
CA GLY A 22 2.50 -50.96 -68.00
C GLY A 22 2.58 -49.56 -68.62
N LEU A 23 3.69 -49.29 -69.32
CA LEU A 23 3.95 -48.26 -70.34
C LEU A 23 2.85 -48.25 -71.46
N ILE A 24 2.63 -47.29 -72.37
CA ILE A 24 3.03 -45.92 -72.72
C ILE A 24 2.20 -45.55 -73.97
N LEU A 25 1.87 -44.27 -74.19
CA LEU A 25 1.86 -43.71 -75.56
C LEU A 25 2.41 -42.27 -75.56
N PHE A 26 3.56 -42.10 -76.22
CA PHE A 26 4.23 -40.86 -76.64
C PHE A 26 3.37 -40.10 -77.68
N SER A 27 3.51 -38.80 -77.96
CA SER A 27 4.68 -37.96 -78.22
C SER A 27 4.22 -36.48 -78.23
N LEU A 28 5.05 -35.50 -77.87
CA LEU A 28 5.93 -34.79 -78.83
C LEU A 28 7.17 -34.17 -78.13
N LEU A 29 8.26 -34.24 -78.86
CA LEU A 29 9.69 -33.98 -78.57
C LEU A 29 10.02 -32.47 -78.48
N SER A 30 10.76 -32.01 -77.45
CA SER A 30 12.22 -31.65 -77.43
C SER A 30 12.57 -30.25 -77.99
N PRO A 31 13.75 -29.62 -77.74
CA PRO A 31 14.97 -30.05 -77.01
C PRO A 31 15.38 -29.10 -75.85
N LEU A 32 16.08 -29.49 -74.78
CA LEU A 32 17.44 -30.02 -74.58
C LEU A 32 18.62 -29.05 -74.89
N TRP A 33 19.38 -28.77 -73.81
CA TRP A 33 20.78 -28.31 -73.71
C TRP A 33 21.17 -26.87 -74.09
N TYR A 34 21.40 -26.04 -73.07
CA TYR A 34 22.41 -24.98 -73.12
C TYR A 34 23.17 -24.90 -71.78
N LEU A 35 24.44 -25.30 -71.82
CA LEU A 35 25.45 -25.03 -70.82
C LEU A 35 25.97 -23.59 -71.02
N GLN A 36 26.39 -22.98 -69.91
CA GLN A 36 27.14 -21.73 -69.78
C GLN A 36 26.39 -20.38 -69.82
N ARG A 37 26.72 -19.60 -68.78
CA ARG A 37 26.45 -18.19 -68.46
C ARG A 37 25.23 -17.93 -67.55
N TYR A 38 25.44 -16.99 -66.63
CA TYR A 38 24.54 -16.48 -65.58
C TYR A 38 24.61 -17.15 -64.19
N LYS A 39 25.83 -17.37 -63.67
CA LYS A 39 26.09 -17.40 -62.22
C LYS A 39 27.06 -16.28 -61.83
N SER A 40 26.58 -15.05 -61.80
CA SER A 40 27.22 -13.99 -60.98
C SER A 40 26.27 -12.84 -60.68
N PHE A 41 25.25 -12.61 -61.52
CA PHE A 41 24.37 -11.45 -61.36
C PHE A 41 23.26 -11.63 -60.31
N ASN A 42 22.70 -12.83 -60.15
CA ASN A 42 21.58 -13.06 -59.22
C ASN A 42 22.00 -13.20 -57.75
N TRP A 43 23.22 -13.62 -57.45
CA TRP A 43 23.69 -13.69 -56.06
C TRP A 43 23.99 -12.29 -55.50
N PHE A 44 24.46 -11.38 -56.36
CA PHE A 44 24.70 -9.98 -55.99
C PHE A 44 23.38 -9.25 -55.71
N VAL A 45 22.36 -9.42 -56.57
CA VAL A 45 21.04 -8.81 -56.35
C VAL A 45 20.32 -9.39 -55.13
N PHE A 46 20.46 -10.70 -54.88
CA PHE A 46 19.89 -11.33 -53.68
C PHE A 46 20.59 -10.88 -52.40
N SER A 47 21.93 -10.77 -52.43
CA SER A 47 22.72 -10.27 -51.31
C SER A 47 22.42 -8.80 -51.00
N VAL A 48 22.29 -7.94 -52.02
CA VAL A 48 21.94 -6.52 -51.84
C VAL A 48 20.53 -6.37 -51.27
N ARG A 49 19.55 -7.17 -51.71
CA ARG A 49 18.19 -7.14 -51.15
C ARG A 49 18.14 -7.58 -49.70
N VAL A 50 18.87 -8.63 -49.32
CA VAL A 50 18.95 -9.07 -47.92
C VAL A 50 19.66 -8.01 -47.06
N PHE A 51 20.73 -7.40 -47.57
CA PHE A 51 21.47 -6.35 -46.86
C PHE A 51 20.61 -5.10 -46.63
N MET A 52 19.82 -4.68 -47.64
CA MET A 52 18.88 -3.57 -47.52
C MET A 52 17.77 -3.87 -46.50
N VAL A 53 17.19 -5.08 -46.53
CA VAL A 53 16.13 -5.47 -45.57
C VAL A 53 16.67 -5.52 -44.14
N VAL A 54 17.90 -6.00 -43.94
CA VAL A 54 18.54 -6.01 -42.62
C VAL A 54 18.83 -4.58 -42.14
N GLN A 55 19.33 -3.68 -43.00
CA GLN A 55 19.57 -2.29 -42.62
C GLN A 55 18.28 -1.52 -42.32
N VAL A 56 17.21 -1.74 -43.09
CA VAL A 56 15.90 -1.14 -42.82
C VAL A 56 15.31 -1.70 -41.53
N ALA A 57 15.42 -3.02 -41.29
CA ALA A 57 14.99 -3.62 -40.03
C ALA A 57 15.79 -3.07 -38.83
N LEU A 58 17.11 -2.83 -38.97
CA LEU A 58 17.94 -2.24 -37.94
C LEU A 58 17.58 -0.77 -37.68
N LEU A 59 17.29 0.00 -38.73
CA LEU A 59 16.85 1.39 -38.63
C LEU A 59 15.45 1.51 -38.02
N VAL A 60 14.54 0.58 -38.33
CA VAL A 60 13.23 0.48 -37.68
C VAL A 60 13.37 0.03 -36.22
N LEU A 61 14.29 -0.90 -35.90
CA LEU A 61 14.58 -1.26 -34.52
C LEU A 61 15.17 -0.08 -33.73
N LEU A 62 16.10 0.69 -34.33
CA LEU A 62 16.67 1.89 -33.73
C LEU A 62 15.63 3.01 -33.57
N ALA A 63 14.73 3.17 -34.54
CA ALA A 63 13.62 4.11 -34.44
C ALA A 63 12.59 3.68 -33.39
N LEU A 64 12.34 2.37 -33.22
CA LEU A 64 11.49 1.82 -32.16
C LEU A 64 12.17 1.85 -30.78
N CYS A 65 13.50 1.74 -30.71
CA CYS A 65 14.28 1.94 -29.48
C CYS A 65 14.32 3.41 -29.07
N ASN A 66 14.32 4.35 -30.03
CA ASN A 66 14.23 5.79 -29.78
C ASN A 66 12.78 6.27 -29.55
N ALA A 67 11.79 5.41 -29.81
CA ALA A 67 10.38 5.62 -29.45
C ALA A 67 10.01 4.96 -28.11
N ILE A 68 11.01 4.48 -27.36
CA ILE A 68 10.88 4.46 -25.90
C ILE A 68 10.85 5.93 -25.53
N GLU A 69 9.65 6.45 -25.26
CA GLU A 69 9.53 7.58 -24.36
C GLU A 69 10.33 7.19 -23.12
N VAL A 70 11.55 7.74 -23.02
CA VAL A 70 12.14 8.01 -21.73
C VAL A 70 11.17 9.01 -21.13
N ASN A 71 10.08 8.49 -20.55
CA ASN A 71 9.44 9.12 -19.42
C ASN A 71 10.60 9.33 -18.48
N GLY A 72 11.11 10.57 -18.46
CA GLY A 72 12.06 10.97 -17.44
C GLY A 72 11.49 10.50 -16.12
N GLU A 73 12.35 10.02 -15.24
CA GLU A 73 12.02 9.80 -13.83
C GLU A 73 11.49 11.13 -13.27
N GLY A 74 10.21 11.40 -13.51
CA GLY A 74 9.54 12.60 -13.07
C GLY A 74 9.20 12.38 -11.61
N ASN A 75 9.90 13.08 -10.72
CA ASN A 75 9.51 13.42 -9.34
C ASN A 75 8.31 12.65 -8.72
N TYR A 76 8.38 11.32 -8.61
CA TYR A 76 7.30 10.49 -8.05
C TYR A 76 7.23 10.48 -6.52
N LEU A 77 8.13 11.19 -5.84
CA LEU A 77 8.23 11.20 -4.37
C LEU A 77 7.46 12.34 -3.71
N GLN A 78 6.95 13.29 -4.48
CA GLN A 78 6.34 14.49 -3.93
C GLN A 78 4.81 14.40 -4.08
N CYS A 79 4.10 14.92 -3.08
CA CYS A 79 2.63 15.05 -3.10
C CYS A 79 2.19 16.14 -4.10
N ASP A 80 2.81 16.16 -5.29
CA ASP A 80 2.65 17.23 -6.30
C ASP A 80 1.45 16.98 -7.20
N HIS A 81 0.93 15.76 -7.21
CA HIS A 81 -0.35 15.47 -7.85
C HIS A 81 -1.48 15.86 -6.92
N ASN A 82 -1.99 17.07 -7.10
CA ASN A 82 -3.30 17.45 -6.60
C ASN A 82 -4.34 16.93 -7.61
N PRO A 83 -5.04 15.82 -7.32
CA PRO A 83 -6.04 15.28 -8.23
C PRO A 83 -7.19 16.27 -8.18
N THR A 84 -7.25 17.12 -9.21
CA THR A 84 -8.40 17.99 -9.43
C THR A 84 -9.60 17.08 -9.67
N SER A 85 -10.37 16.85 -8.61
CA SER A 85 -11.64 16.13 -8.71
C SER A 85 -12.62 17.04 -9.46
N GLN A 86 -12.60 16.93 -10.80
CA GLN A 86 -13.65 17.50 -11.60
C GLN A 86 -14.98 16.93 -11.09
N PRO A 87 -16.01 17.77 -10.86
CA PRO A 87 -17.31 17.28 -10.43
C PRO A 87 -17.81 16.20 -11.38
N ARG A 88 -18.31 15.10 -10.81
CA ARG A 88 -18.86 14.00 -11.61
C ARG A 88 -20.07 14.53 -12.40
N PRO A 89 -20.25 14.16 -13.68
CA PRO A 89 -21.36 14.65 -14.51
C PRO A 89 -22.75 14.30 -13.98
N HIS A 90 -22.85 13.23 -13.18
CA HIS A 90 -24.09 12.75 -12.59
C HIS A 90 -23.99 12.73 -11.07
N SER A 91 -25.06 13.12 -10.37
CA SER A 91 -25.15 13.12 -8.91
C SER A 91 -26.56 12.74 -8.48
N VAL A 92 -26.68 11.90 -7.46
CA VAL A 92 -27.96 11.54 -6.81
C VAL A 92 -27.81 11.60 -5.30
N SER A 93 -28.90 11.91 -4.61
CA SER A 93 -28.97 11.87 -3.15
C SER A 93 -29.30 10.46 -2.65
N ILE A 94 -28.72 10.06 -1.52
CA ILE A 94 -29.09 8.81 -0.84
C ILE A 94 -30.58 8.76 -0.44
N LEU A 95 -31.23 9.93 -0.28
CA LEU A 95 -32.67 10.06 -0.01
C LEU A 95 -33.53 9.51 -1.16
N GLU A 96 -33.05 9.58 -2.40
CA GLU A 96 -33.78 9.07 -3.58
C GLU A 96 -33.91 7.54 -3.56
N PHE A 97 -33.11 6.88 -2.71
CA PHE A 97 -33.10 5.42 -2.53
C PHE A 97 -33.79 4.99 -1.23
N GLY A 98 -34.57 5.88 -0.61
CA GLY A 98 -35.38 5.60 0.57
C GLY A 98 -34.62 5.61 1.89
N ALA A 99 -33.41 6.17 1.92
CA ALA A 99 -32.68 6.31 3.17
C ALA A 99 -33.35 7.32 4.12
N VAL A 100 -33.23 7.06 5.42
CA VAL A 100 -33.75 7.90 6.50
C VAL A 100 -32.60 8.28 7.43
N GLY A 101 -32.32 9.57 7.54
CA GLY A 101 -31.21 10.15 8.30
C GLY A 101 -31.48 10.35 9.80
N ASP A 102 -32.24 9.45 10.44
CA ASP A 102 -32.67 9.55 11.84
C ASP A 102 -31.70 8.92 12.86
N GLY A 103 -30.63 8.28 12.37
CA GLY A 103 -29.64 7.56 13.17
C GLY A 103 -30.11 6.21 13.72
N LYS A 104 -31.27 5.71 13.28
CA LYS A 104 -31.90 4.47 13.76
C LYS A 104 -32.26 3.52 12.63
N THR A 105 -32.75 4.06 11.52
CA THR A 105 -33.12 3.30 10.34
C THR A 105 -31.86 2.71 9.69
N LEU A 106 -31.85 1.40 9.44
CA LEU A 106 -30.75 0.72 8.79
C LEU A 106 -30.79 1.00 7.27
N ASN A 107 -29.87 1.83 6.79
CA ASN A 107 -29.82 2.33 5.42
C ASN A 107 -28.97 1.48 4.47
N THR A 108 -28.52 0.28 4.88
CA THR A 108 -27.62 -0.57 4.09
C THR A 108 -28.14 -0.82 2.67
N ILE A 109 -29.42 -1.16 2.54
CA ILE A 109 -30.06 -1.41 1.24
C ILE A 109 -30.14 -0.14 0.40
N ALA A 110 -30.38 1.03 1.01
CA ALA A 110 -30.41 2.30 0.29
C ALA A 110 -29.02 2.63 -0.29
N PHE A 111 -27.95 2.45 0.48
CA PHE A 111 -26.56 2.61 0.00
C PHE A 111 -26.25 1.63 -1.14
N GLN A 112 -26.59 0.35 -0.97
CA GLN A 112 -26.36 -0.67 -1.99
C GLN A 112 -27.12 -0.36 -3.29
N ASN A 113 -28.39 0.04 -3.21
CA ASN A 113 -29.19 0.41 -4.38
C ASN A 113 -28.67 1.65 -5.08
N ALA A 114 -28.28 2.68 -4.31
CA ALA A 114 -27.69 3.90 -4.85
C ALA A 114 -26.41 3.61 -5.63
N ILE A 115 -25.50 2.81 -5.04
CA ILE A 115 -24.23 2.46 -5.68
C ILE A 115 -24.45 1.57 -6.91
N PHE A 116 -25.39 0.62 -6.83
CA PHE A 116 -25.75 -0.22 -7.97
C PHE A 116 -26.27 0.62 -9.15
N TYR A 117 -27.12 1.61 -8.88
CA TYR A 117 -27.60 2.56 -9.89
C TYR A 117 -26.45 3.39 -10.48
N LEU A 118 -25.61 3.98 -9.62
CA LEU A 118 -24.51 4.86 -10.03
C LEU A 118 -23.44 4.15 -10.86
N LYS A 119 -23.27 2.82 -10.68
CA LYS A 119 -22.39 2.00 -11.51
C LYS A 119 -22.69 2.13 -13.01
N SER A 120 -23.93 2.40 -13.41
CA SER A 120 -24.31 2.58 -14.82
C SER A 120 -23.76 3.86 -15.49
N PHE A 121 -23.09 4.73 -14.71
CA PHE A 121 -22.45 5.95 -15.19
C PHE A 121 -20.91 5.86 -15.25
N ALA A 122 -20.33 4.69 -14.96
CA ALA A 122 -18.88 4.49 -15.00
C ALA A 122 -18.25 4.94 -16.33
N ASP A 123 -18.82 4.49 -17.45
CA ASP A 123 -18.34 4.84 -18.81
C ASP A 123 -18.78 6.24 -19.28
N LYS A 124 -19.44 7.02 -18.42
CA LYS A 124 -19.98 8.36 -18.71
C LYS A 124 -19.30 9.47 -17.90
N GLY A 125 -18.09 9.20 -17.39
CA GLY A 125 -17.33 10.12 -16.53
C GLY A 125 -17.57 9.90 -15.03
N GLY A 126 -18.31 8.85 -14.66
CA GLY A 126 -18.60 8.52 -13.27
C GLY A 126 -19.77 9.28 -12.69
N ALA A 127 -20.04 9.03 -11.41
CA ALA A 127 -21.15 9.66 -10.71
C ALA A 127 -20.84 9.92 -9.23
N GLN A 128 -21.60 10.81 -8.64
CA GLN A 128 -21.53 11.17 -7.23
C GLN A 128 -22.73 10.62 -6.47
N LEU A 129 -22.45 9.95 -5.35
CA LEU A 129 -23.43 9.69 -4.30
C LEU A 129 -23.32 10.80 -3.26
N TYR A 130 -24.34 11.65 -3.19
CA TYR A 130 -24.43 12.74 -2.24
C TYR A 130 -25.19 12.31 -0.97
N VAL A 131 -24.57 12.52 0.19
CA VAL A 131 -25.12 12.23 1.51
C VAL A 131 -25.39 13.56 2.23
N PRO A 132 -26.67 13.96 2.38
CA PRO A 132 -27.04 15.23 3.00
C PRO A 132 -26.91 15.20 4.54
N PRO A 133 -27.10 16.34 5.23
CA PRO A 133 -27.09 16.40 6.68
C PRO A 133 -28.09 15.43 7.29
N GLY A 134 -27.66 14.68 8.30
CA GLY A 134 -28.43 13.58 8.88
C GLY A 134 -27.54 12.50 9.47
N ARG A 135 -28.15 11.55 10.16
CA ARG A 135 -27.46 10.41 10.78
C ARG A 135 -27.87 9.13 10.05
N TRP A 136 -26.93 8.50 9.36
CA TRP A 136 -27.19 7.42 8.41
C TRP A 136 -26.63 6.11 8.95
N LEU A 137 -27.41 5.40 9.77
CA LEU A 137 -27.02 4.09 10.30
C LEU A 137 -26.95 3.07 9.16
N THR A 138 -25.86 2.31 9.07
CA THR A 138 -25.67 1.31 8.03
C THR A 138 -24.76 0.17 8.48
N GLY A 139 -24.96 -1.01 7.90
CA GLY A 139 -23.98 -2.09 7.86
C GLY A 139 -22.96 -1.87 6.74
N SER A 140 -22.18 -2.91 6.43
CA SER A 140 -21.16 -2.84 5.38
C SER A 140 -21.77 -2.64 3.98
N PHE A 141 -21.18 -1.73 3.19
CA PHE A 141 -21.54 -1.53 1.79
C PHE A 141 -20.31 -1.30 0.91
N ASN A 142 -20.41 -1.73 -0.36
CA ASN A 142 -19.29 -1.71 -1.30
C ASN A 142 -19.42 -0.53 -2.26
N LEU A 143 -18.33 0.21 -2.48
CA LEU A 143 -18.21 1.22 -3.52
C LEU A 143 -18.00 0.58 -4.91
N THR A 144 -18.10 1.38 -5.97
CA THR A 144 -17.81 1.01 -7.36
C THR A 144 -16.78 1.97 -7.96
N SER A 145 -16.17 1.59 -9.08
CA SER A 145 -15.24 2.46 -9.83
C SER A 145 -15.93 3.71 -10.37
N HIS A 146 -15.18 4.79 -10.56
CA HIS A 146 -15.66 6.09 -11.06
C HIS A 146 -16.76 6.70 -10.19
N LEU A 147 -16.64 6.52 -8.87
CA LEU A 147 -17.61 6.99 -7.89
C LEU A 147 -16.98 8.08 -7.00
N THR A 148 -17.76 9.13 -6.75
CA THR A 148 -17.50 10.07 -5.66
C THR A 148 -18.54 9.86 -4.56
N LEU A 149 -18.14 9.45 -3.36
CA LEU A 149 -18.98 9.51 -2.16
C LEU A 149 -18.77 10.87 -1.50
N PHE A 150 -19.79 11.73 -1.55
CA PHE A 150 -19.74 13.09 -1.02
C PHE A 150 -20.57 13.22 0.26
N LEU A 151 -19.95 13.61 1.37
CA LEU A 151 -20.62 13.85 2.65
C LEU A 151 -20.71 15.35 2.94
N GLU A 152 -21.92 15.90 2.93
CA GLU A 152 -22.13 17.30 3.29
C GLU A 152 -21.83 17.53 4.79
N LYS A 153 -21.53 18.79 5.13
CA LYS A 153 -21.45 19.25 6.51
C LYS A 153 -22.68 18.83 7.32
N GLY A 154 -22.46 18.05 8.39
CA GLY A 154 -23.53 17.54 9.24
C GLY A 154 -24.10 16.18 8.80
N ALA A 155 -23.63 15.61 7.69
CA ALA A 155 -23.84 14.20 7.37
C ALA A 155 -22.96 13.33 8.29
N VAL A 156 -23.56 12.31 8.91
CA VAL A 156 -22.86 11.36 9.78
C VAL A 156 -23.25 9.94 9.36
N ILE A 157 -22.35 9.21 8.70
CA ILE A 157 -22.52 7.77 8.47
C ILE A 157 -22.18 7.05 9.79
N LEU A 158 -23.10 6.22 10.29
CA LEU A 158 -22.92 5.47 11.54
C LEU A 158 -22.75 3.98 11.23
N GLY A 159 -21.64 3.40 11.67
CA GLY A 159 -21.43 1.96 11.64
C GLY A 159 -22.36 1.23 12.62
N SER A 160 -23.07 0.21 12.14
CA SER A 160 -23.96 -0.58 13.00
C SER A 160 -23.19 -1.29 14.11
N GLN A 161 -23.75 -1.31 15.31
CA GLN A 161 -23.21 -2.05 16.46
C GLN A 161 -23.64 -3.52 16.48
N ASP A 162 -24.51 -3.95 15.57
CA ASP A 162 -24.91 -5.35 15.42
C ASP A 162 -23.94 -6.05 14.45
N PRO A 163 -23.20 -7.08 14.88
CA PRO A 163 -22.21 -7.75 14.06
C PRO A 163 -22.83 -8.52 12.87
N SER A 164 -24.13 -8.84 12.92
CA SER A 164 -24.83 -9.51 11.81
C SER A 164 -25.00 -8.60 10.57
N HIS A 165 -24.84 -7.28 10.72
CA HIS A 165 -24.86 -6.32 9.63
C HIS A 165 -23.51 -6.16 8.90
N TRP A 166 -22.52 -6.98 9.25
CA TRP A 166 -21.17 -6.96 8.71
C TRP A 166 -20.85 -8.32 8.11
N ASP A 167 -20.63 -8.35 6.79
CA ASP A 167 -20.36 -9.61 6.10
C ASP A 167 -19.07 -10.27 6.60
N ILE A 168 -19.03 -11.61 6.66
CA ILE A 168 -17.80 -12.34 6.96
C ILE A 168 -17.05 -12.66 5.67
N VAL A 169 -15.79 -12.26 5.60
CA VAL A 169 -14.90 -12.44 4.44
C VAL A 169 -13.62 -13.16 4.82
N GLU A 170 -12.96 -13.72 3.82
CA GLU A 170 -11.65 -14.33 4.00
C GLU A 170 -10.59 -13.30 4.45
N PRO A 171 -9.57 -13.74 5.20
CA PRO A 171 -8.44 -12.89 5.52
C PRO A 171 -7.71 -12.44 4.25
N LEU A 172 -6.89 -11.40 4.41
CA LEU A 172 -6.04 -10.95 3.32
C LEU A 172 -5.01 -12.05 2.97
N PRO A 173 -4.78 -12.32 1.67
CA PRO A 173 -3.87 -13.39 1.26
C PRO A 173 -2.44 -13.18 1.76
N SER A 174 -2.00 -11.93 1.93
CA SER A 174 -0.67 -11.61 2.49
C SER A 174 -0.57 -11.77 4.02
N TYR A 175 -1.64 -12.17 4.71
CA TYR A 175 -1.68 -12.38 6.16
C TYR A 175 -1.97 -13.83 6.56
N GLY A 176 -2.53 -14.64 5.67
CA GLY A 176 -2.89 -16.04 5.91
C GLY A 176 -4.10 -16.27 6.82
N ARG A 177 -4.34 -15.38 7.79
CA ARG A 177 -5.42 -15.42 8.78
C ARG A 177 -5.83 -14.02 9.22
N GLY A 178 -6.90 -13.93 10.01
CA GLY A 178 -7.23 -12.73 10.75
C GLY A 178 -6.12 -12.31 11.73
N ILE A 179 -5.89 -11.00 11.82
CA ILE A 179 -4.83 -10.38 12.64
C ILE A 179 -5.07 -10.68 14.13
N GLU A 180 -6.31 -10.53 14.58
CA GLU A 180 -6.66 -10.65 16.00
C GLU A 180 -7.07 -12.06 16.37
N LEU A 181 -7.78 -12.73 15.45
CA LEU A 181 -8.29 -14.08 15.64
C LEU A 181 -7.98 -14.94 14.41
N PRO A 182 -7.66 -16.24 14.61
CA PRO A 182 -7.47 -17.16 13.50
C PRO A 182 -8.76 -17.25 12.65
N GLY A 183 -8.59 -17.38 11.33
CA GLY A 183 -9.70 -17.54 10.41
C GLY A 183 -10.16 -16.24 9.74
N ARG A 184 -11.49 -16.11 9.61
CA ARG A 184 -12.17 -15.08 8.81
C ARG A 184 -12.24 -13.73 9.55
N ARG A 185 -12.67 -12.68 8.85
CA ARG A 185 -12.81 -11.31 9.39
C ARG A 185 -14.16 -10.70 9.00
N TYR A 186 -14.61 -9.72 9.76
CA TYR A 186 -15.72 -8.86 9.33
C TYR A 186 -15.25 -7.93 8.20
N ARG A 187 -16.11 -7.74 7.20
CA ARG A 187 -15.92 -6.80 6.09
C ARG A 187 -15.97 -5.37 6.62
N SER A 188 -15.17 -4.48 6.06
CA SER A 188 -15.11 -3.06 6.47
C SER A 188 -16.39 -2.29 6.13
N LEU A 189 -16.71 -1.21 6.87
CA LEU A 189 -17.98 -0.48 6.76
C LEU A 189 -18.18 0.07 5.35
N VAL A 190 -17.22 0.88 4.90
CA VAL A 190 -17.12 1.34 3.52
C VAL A 190 -15.97 0.59 2.88
N ASN A 191 -16.25 -0.22 1.86
CA ASN A 191 -15.20 -1.04 1.27
C ASN A 191 -15.24 -1.07 -0.26
N GLY A 192 -14.14 -1.49 -0.86
CA GLY A 192 -14.00 -1.60 -2.32
C GLY A 192 -12.97 -2.65 -2.71
N TYR A 193 -13.24 -3.40 -3.78
CA TYR A 193 -12.31 -4.39 -4.33
C TYR A 193 -12.11 -4.14 -5.82
N MET A 194 -10.85 -4.05 -6.24
CA MET A 194 -10.46 -3.81 -7.65
C MET A 194 -11.09 -2.56 -8.25
N LEU A 195 -11.19 -1.48 -7.46
CA LEU A 195 -11.77 -0.23 -7.92
C LEU A 195 -10.75 0.62 -8.67
N ARG A 196 -11.24 1.49 -9.56
CA ARG A 196 -10.48 2.55 -10.21
C ARG A 196 -11.18 3.88 -10.01
N ASP A 197 -10.41 4.93 -9.78
CA ASP A 197 -10.92 6.31 -9.74
C ASP A 197 -12.08 6.45 -8.73
N VAL A 198 -11.75 6.35 -7.45
CA VAL A 198 -12.72 6.41 -6.35
C VAL A 198 -12.37 7.53 -5.40
N VAL A 199 -13.36 8.35 -5.10
CA VAL A 199 -13.22 9.53 -4.25
C VAL A 199 -14.17 9.41 -3.07
N ILE A 200 -13.67 9.61 -1.84
CA ILE A 200 -14.47 9.90 -0.66
C ILE A 200 -14.13 11.32 -0.22
N THR A 201 -15.09 12.23 -0.31
CA THR A 201 -14.87 13.64 0.01
C THR A 201 -16.11 14.31 0.59
N GLY A 202 -16.06 15.61 0.88
CA GLY A 202 -17.21 16.31 1.45
C GLY A 202 -16.89 17.69 2.01
N ASP A 203 -17.88 18.26 2.70
CA ASP A 203 -17.76 19.54 3.42
C ASP A 203 -17.53 19.29 4.91
N ASN A 204 -16.55 18.43 5.23
CA ASN A 204 -16.28 17.94 6.58
C ASN A 204 -17.46 17.17 7.21
N GLY A 205 -18.11 16.31 6.43
CA GLY A 205 -18.98 15.27 6.98
C GLY A 205 -18.21 14.17 7.71
N THR A 206 -18.94 13.29 8.41
CA THR A 206 -18.34 12.32 9.34
C THR A 206 -18.69 10.87 8.99
N ILE A 207 -17.70 9.99 9.12
CA ILE A 207 -17.90 8.53 9.18
C ILE A 207 -17.52 8.08 10.60
N ASP A 208 -18.51 7.65 11.38
CA ASP A 208 -18.33 7.19 12.76
C ASP A 208 -18.59 5.69 12.85
N GLY A 209 -17.55 4.93 13.19
CA GLY A 209 -17.59 3.47 13.28
C GLY A 209 -18.35 2.94 14.50
N GLN A 210 -18.70 3.80 15.46
CA GLN A 210 -19.30 3.41 16.75
C GLN A 210 -18.54 2.26 17.43
N GLY A 211 -17.20 2.32 17.39
CA GLY A 211 -16.26 1.25 17.71
C GLY A 211 -16.32 0.67 19.13
N SER A 212 -17.00 1.32 20.08
CA SER A 212 -16.98 0.93 21.49
C SER A 212 -17.39 -0.51 21.76
N VAL A 213 -18.40 -1.01 21.03
CA VAL A 213 -18.85 -2.41 21.16
C VAL A 213 -17.78 -3.40 20.69
N TRP A 214 -17.05 -3.06 19.63
CA TRP A 214 -15.96 -3.86 19.09
C TRP A 214 -14.75 -3.89 20.03
N TRP A 215 -14.45 -2.76 20.68
CA TRP A 215 -13.39 -2.65 21.68
C TRP A 215 -13.70 -3.45 22.94
N GLU A 216 -14.96 -3.47 23.37
CA GLU A 216 -15.44 -4.29 24.49
C GLU A 216 -15.29 -5.78 24.17
N TRP A 217 -15.75 -6.24 22.99
CA TRP A 217 -15.58 -7.63 22.57
C TRP A 217 -14.12 -8.03 22.42
N PHE A 218 -13.27 -7.14 21.91
CA PHE A 218 -11.84 -7.38 21.84
C PHE A 218 -11.25 -7.59 23.24
N THR A 219 -11.51 -6.67 24.16
CA THR A 219 -10.95 -6.69 25.53
C THR A 219 -11.47 -7.87 26.35
N SER A 220 -12.74 -8.22 26.18
CA SER A 220 -13.38 -9.37 26.84
C SER A 220 -13.12 -10.71 26.15
N HIS A 221 -12.36 -10.73 25.05
CA HIS A 221 -12.05 -11.93 24.27
C HIS A 221 -13.29 -12.67 23.75
N SER A 222 -14.35 -11.93 23.41
CA SER A 222 -15.64 -12.47 22.96
C SER A 222 -15.91 -12.25 21.46
N LEU A 223 -14.90 -11.83 20.70
CA LEU A 223 -14.98 -11.71 19.25
C LEU A 223 -15.11 -13.10 18.61
N ASN A 224 -16.02 -13.23 17.64
CA ASN A 224 -16.12 -14.44 16.81
C ASN A 224 -15.13 -14.43 15.63
N TYR A 225 -14.82 -13.23 15.12
CA TYR A 225 -13.95 -12.99 13.96
C TYR A 225 -13.15 -11.71 14.18
N THR A 226 -12.07 -11.52 13.42
CA THR A 226 -11.27 -10.27 13.45
C THR A 226 -12.14 -9.05 13.13
N ARG A 227 -11.97 -7.96 13.89
CA ARG A 227 -12.78 -6.74 13.80
C ARG A 227 -12.75 -6.13 12.39
N PRO A 228 -13.84 -5.46 11.97
CA PRO A 228 -13.86 -4.76 10.70
C PRO A 228 -13.00 -3.47 10.77
N HIS A 229 -12.70 -2.89 9.61
CA HIS A 229 -12.15 -1.54 9.52
C HIS A 229 -13.26 -0.56 9.13
N LEU A 230 -12.97 0.74 9.23
CA LEU A 230 -13.93 1.77 8.87
C LEU A 230 -13.99 1.96 7.34
N VAL A 231 -12.84 2.22 6.71
CA VAL A 231 -12.69 2.28 5.25
C VAL A 231 -11.59 1.34 4.79
N GLU A 232 -11.88 0.49 3.80
CA GLU A 232 -10.89 -0.43 3.24
C GLU A 232 -10.99 -0.51 1.72
N PHE A 233 -9.88 -0.22 1.06
CA PHE A 233 -9.74 -0.41 -0.38
C PHE A 233 -8.77 -1.56 -0.62
N VAL A 234 -9.23 -2.55 -1.36
CA VAL A 234 -8.45 -3.75 -1.67
C VAL A 234 -8.15 -3.77 -3.16
N SER A 235 -6.88 -3.88 -3.54
CA SER A 235 -6.45 -3.99 -4.95
C SER A 235 -6.95 -2.86 -5.86
N SER A 236 -7.08 -1.64 -5.31
CA SER A 236 -7.68 -0.51 -6.03
C SER A 236 -6.63 0.48 -6.55
N LYS A 237 -6.98 1.28 -7.54
CA LYS A 237 -6.10 2.28 -8.16
C LYS A 237 -6.78 3.64 -8.21
N ASP A 238 -6.01 4.72 -8.03
CA ASP A 238 -6.50 6.10 -8.12
C ASP A 238 -7.58 6.34 -7.04
N VAL A 239 -7.14 6.23 -5.78
CA VAL A 239 -7.99 6.35 -4.58
C VAL A 239 -7.73 7.70 -3.91
N HIS A 240 -8.80 8.47 -3.69
CA HIS A 240 -8.74 9.79 -3.08
C HIS A 240 -9.66 9.86 -1.87
N VAL A 241 -9.12 10.27 -0.71
CA VAL A 241 -9.90 10.47 0.51
C VAL A 241 -9.56 11.83 1.09
N SER A 242 -10.55 12.73 1.21
CA SER A 242 -10.29 14.08 1.69
C SER A 242 -11.46 14.80 2.33
N ASN A 243 -11.16 15.89 3.05
CA ASN A 243 -12.16 16.86 3.54
C ASN A 243 -13.29 16.23 4.39
N ILE A 244 -12.98 15.18 5.17
CA ILE A 244 -13.95 14.50 6.03
C ILE A 244 -13.33 14.11 7.38
N THR A 245 -14.20 13.76 8.32
CA THR A 245 -13.82 13.31 9.67
C THR A 245 -14.12 11.82 9.86
N PHE A 246 -13.17 11.07 10.42
CA PHE A 246 -13.33 9.67 10.82
C PHE A 246 -13.34 9.55 12.34
N LEU A 247 -14.37 8.91 12.89
CA LEU A 247 -14.51 8.71 14.33
C LEU A 247 -14.62 7.22 14.69
N ASN A 248 -14.04 6.87 15.83
CA ASN A 248 -14.31 5.62 16.56
C ASN A 248 -14.29 4.36 15.67
N ALA A 249 -13.26 4.18 14.85
CA ALA A 249 -13.12 2.97 14.05
C ALA A 249 -13.10 1.71 14.95
N PRO A 250 -13.75 0.59 14.53
CA PRO A 250 -13.68 -0.68 15.23
C PRO A 250 -12.23 -1.18 15.38
N ALA A 251 -11.43 -1.05 14.32
CA ALA A 251 -9.98 -1.30 14.32
C ALA A 251 -9.24 -0.20 13.53
N TYR A 252 -9.04 -0.34 12.21
CA TYR A 252 -8.33 0.67 11.41
C TYR A 252 -9.31 1.69 10.81
N ASN A 253 -8.91 2.96 10.72
CA ASN A 253 -9.76 3.99 10.10
C ASN A 253 -9.69 3.92 8.58
N ILE A 254 -8.49 3.98 7.99
CA ILE A 254 -8.32 3.94 6.53
C ILE A 254 -7.25 2.90 6.18
N HIS A 255 -7.67 1.85 5.47
CA HIS A 255 -6.82 0.72 5.08
C HIS A 255 -6.77 0.56 3.54
N PRO A 256 -5.92 1.33 2.84
CA PRO A 256 -5.57 1.03 1.46
C PRO A 256 -4.60 -0.16 1.45
N VAL A 257 -5.10 -1.32 1.01
CA VAL A 257 -4.33 -2.55 0.89
C VAL A 257 -4.21 -2.99 -0.56
N TYR A 258 -2.99 -3.27 -1.02
CA TYR A 258 -2.69 -3.59 -2.42
C TYR A 258 -3.09 -2.47 -3.41
N CYS A 259 -3.07 -1.22 -2.96
CA CYS A 259 -3.51 -0.10 -3.77
C CYS A 259 -2.34 0.60 -4.47
N SER A 260 -2.64 1.29 -5.57
CA SER A 260 -1.67 2.11 -6.31
C SER A 260 -2.23 3.51 -6.55
N ASN A 261 -1.42 4.55 -6.40
CA ASN A 261 -1.85 5.95 -6.50
C ASN A 261 -2.97 6.28 -5.50
N VAL A 262 -2.58 6.41 -4.22
CA VAL A 262 -3.48 6.70 -3.11
C VAL A 262 -3.15 8.09 -2.58
N HIS A 263 -4.15 8.96 -2.47
CA HIS A 263 -3.99 10.30 -1.92
C HIS A 263 -5.00 10.53 -0.79
N ILE A 264 -4.48 10.76 0.40
CA ILE A 264 -5.24 11.01 1.61
C ILE A 264 -4.86 12.40 2.10
N HIS A 265 -5.79 13.36 2.05
CA HIS A 265 -5.44 14.75 2.35
C HIS A 265 -6.52 15.51 3.10
N ASN A 266 -6.12 16.48 3.93
CA ASN A 266 -7.02 17.38 4.66
C ASN A 266 -8.16 16.66 5.40
N LEU A 267 -7.82 15.75 6.32
CA LEU A 267 -8.80 15.00 7.11
C LEU A 267 -8.51 15.03 8.60
N SER A 268 -9.52 14.65 9.39
CA SER A 268 -9.40 14.43 10.83
C SER A 268 -9.74 12.99 11.17
N VAL A 269 -8.90 12.33 11.99
CA VAL A 269 -9.16 11.01 12.55
C VAL A 269 -9.13 11.10 14.07
N TYR A 270 -10.17 10.59 14.72
CA TYR A 270 -10.23 10.55 16.17
C TYR A 270 -10.78 9.24 16.72
N ALA A 271 -10.05 8.65 17.67
CA ALA A 271 -10.58 7.63 18.57
C ALA A 271 -10.11 7.91 20.01
N PRO A 272 -10.90 7.56 21.03
CA PRO A 272 -10.51 7.77 22.42
C PRO A 272 -9.19 7.06 22.77
N PRO A 273 -8.38 7.60 23.71
CA PRO A 273 -7.11 7.00 24.14
C PRO A 273 -7.19 5.53 24.57
N GLY A 274 -8.32 5.10 25.14
CA GLY A 274 -8.55 3.73 25.58
C GLY A 274 -8.99 2.76 24.47
N SER A 275 -9.02 3.18 23.20
CA SER A 275 -9.43 2.33 22.08
C SER A 275 -8.30 1.34 21.69
N PRO A 276 -8.48 0.02 21.89
CA PRO A 276 -7.42 -0.96 21.77
C PRO A 276 -7.10 -1.28 20.31
N TYR A 277 -5.82 -1.18 19.93
CA TYR A 277 -5.32 -1.43 18.56
C TYR A 277 -6.11 -0.66 17.48
N THR A 278 -6.66 0.51 17.84
CA THR A 278 -7.32 1.39 16.89
C THR A 278 -6.27 2.26 16.20
N VAL A 279 -6.15 2.12 14.89
CA VAL A 279 -5.08 2.74 14.08
C VAL A 279 -5.68 3.76 13.12
N GLY A 280 -4.98 4.86 12.86
CA GLY A 280 -5.42 5.87 11.90
C GLY A 280 -5.34 5.37 10.46
N ILE A 281 -4.21 5.62 9.79
CA ILE A 281 -4.02 5.27 8.36
C ILE A 281 -3.02 4.12 8.25
N VAL A 282 -3.36 3.10 7.45
CA VAL A 282 -2.56 1.89 7.28
C VAL A 282 -2.31 1.62 5.80
N PRO A 283 -1.29 2.23 5.16
CA PRO A 283 -0.85 1.80 3.84
C PRO A 283 -0.25 0.41 3.94
N ASP A 284 -0.90 -0.57 3.33
CA ASP A 284 -0.48 -1.97 3.35
C ASP A 284 -0.22 -2.48 1.94
N SER A 285 1.00 -2.94 1.68
CA SER A 285 1.42 -3.47 0.39
C SER A 285 1.01 -2.55 -0.78
N SER A 286 1.12 -1.24 -0.60
CA SER A 286 0.60 -0.21 -1.52
C SER A 286 1.69 0.71 -2.05
N ASP A 287 1.52 1.19 -3.29
CA ASP A 287 2.53 1.99 -3.99
C ASP A 287 2.01 3.37 -4.40
N ASN A 288 2.92 4.36 -4.41
CA ASN A 288 2.61 5.77 -4.71
C ASN A 288 1.51 6.31 -3.79
N VAL A 289 1.84 6.43 -2.51
CA VAL A 289 0.91 6.86 -1.46
C VAL A 289 1.31 8.24 -0.97
N CYS A 290 0.40 9.20 -1.03
CA CYS A 290 0.56 10.52 -0.44
C CYS A 290 -0.42 10.69 0.73
N ILE A 291 0.10 11.09 1.89
CA ILE A 291 -0.68 11.46 3.08
C ILE A 291 -0.28 12.87 3.50
N GLU A 292 -1.19 13.84 3.43
CA GLU A 292 -0.86 15.23 3.77
C GLU A 292 -1.96 16.00 4.50
N ASP A 293 -1.57 17.01 5.27
CA ASP A 293 -2.50 17.94 5.93
C ASP A 293 -3.53 17.24 6.84
N CYS A 294 -3.13 16.15 7.50
CA CYS A 294 -4.01 15.34 8.34
C CYS A 294 -3.79 15.59 9.84
N ASN A 295 -4.87 15.55 10.62
CA ASN A 295 -4.82 15.52 12.09
C ASN A 295 -5.35 14.18 12.60
N ILE A 296 -4.51 13.38 13.26
CA ILE A 296 -4.80 11.99 13.63
C ILE A 296 -4.50 11.78 15.11
N SER A 297 -5.52 11.38 15.86
CA SER A 297 -5.45 11.11 17.30
C SER A 297 -6.13 9.79 17.60
N THR A 298 -5.38 8.78 18.05
CA THR A 298 -5.88 7.40 18.16
C THR A 298 -5.35 6.67 19.40
N GLY A 299 -6.04 5.61 19.79
CA GLY A 299 -5.64 4.78 20.94
C GLY A 299 -4.35 4.01 20.69
N HIS A 300 -4.10 3.56 19.44
CA HIS A 300 -2.86 2.88 19.02
C HIS A 300 -2.13 3.73 17.98
N ASP A 301 -1.60 3.15 16.90
CA ASP A 301 -0.73 3.88 15.96
C ASP A 301 -1.50 4.95 15.16
N ALA A 302 -0.93 6.13 14.99
CA ALA A 302 -1.58 7.16 14.17
C ALA A 302 -1.43 6.84 12.67
N ILE A 303 -0.21 6.56 12.20
CA ILE A 303 0.05 6.02 10.86
C ILE A 303 0.95 4.80 11.00
N ALA A 304 0.58 3.69 10.37
CA ALA A 304 1.35 2.44 10.38
C ALA A 304 1.51 1.87 8.98
N LEU A 305 2.74 1.86 8.44
CA LEU A 305 3.02 1.23 7.15
C LEU A 305 3.22 -0.27 7.34
N LYS A 306 2.59 -1.08 6.49
CA LYS A 306 2.62 -2.55 6.53
C LYS A 306 2.83 -3.14 5.13
N SER A 307 3.13 -4.42 5.03
CA SER A 307 3.23 -5.16 3.77
C SER A 307 3.10 -6.67 3.95
N GLY A 308 2.10 -7.12 4.71
CA GLY A 308 1.85 -8.54 4.95
C GLY A 308 2.73 -9.19 6.02
N TRP A 309 2.40 -10.44 6.35
CA TRP A 309 2.84 -11.13 7.56
C TRP A 309 3.54 -12.46 7.22
N ASP A 310 4.79 -12.57 7.64
CA ASP A 310 5.67 -13.73 7.50
C ASP A 310 5.66 -14.36 6.10
N GLU A 311 5.60 -15.69 5.99
CA GLU A 311 5.62 -16.41 4.73
C GLU A 311 4.48 -16.02 3.78
N TYR A 312 3.34 -15.58 4.31
CA TYR A 312 2.22 -15.11 3.50
C TYR A 312 2.56 -13.78 2.83
N GLY A 313 3.17 -12.85 3.58
CA GLY A 313 3.67 -11.58 3.04
C GLY A 313 4.83 -11.78 2.06
N ILE A 314 5.78 -12.67 2.40
CA ILE A 314 6.91 -13.03 1.54
C ILE A 314 6.41 -13.63 0.22
N ALA A 315 5.48 -14.59 0.28
CA ALA A 315 4.93 -15.25 -0.91
C ALA A 315 4.07 -14.30 -1.76
N TYR A 316 3.34 -13.39 -1.12
CA TYR A 316 2.57 -12.36 -1.84
C TYR A 316 3.49 -11.36 -2.54
N GLY A 317 4.64 -11.02 -1.93
CA GLY A 317 5.75 -10.34 -2.60
C GLY A 317 5.45 -8.92 -3.05
N ARG A 318 4.51 -8.22 -2.40
CA ARG A 318 4.15 -6.83 -2.72
C ARG A 318 4.58 -5.87 -1.60
N PRO A 319 5.54 -4.96 -1.86
CA PRO A 319 5.97 -4.00 -0.85
C PRO A 319 4.99 -2.84 -0.71
N THR A 320 5.11 -2.12 0.41
CA THR A 320 4.68 -0.71 0.48
C THR A 320 5.85 0.17 0.05
N THR A 321 5.68 0.95 -1.02
CA THR A 321 6.79 1.73 -1.58
C THR A 321 6.36 3.06 -2.19
N ASN A 322 7.28 4.02 -2.25
CA ASN A 322 7.02 5.37 -2.77
C ASN A 322 5.91 6.04 -1.94
N VAL A 323 6.18 6.18 -0.64
CA VAL A 323 5.25 6.81 0.30
C VAL A 323 5.77 8.18 0.68
N HIS A 324 4.91 9.19 0.60
CA HIS A 324 5.21 10.53 1.08
C HIS A 324 4.19 10.95 2.13
N ILE A 325 4.67 11.33 3.31
CA ILE A 325 3.84 11.83 4.41
C ILE A 325 4.32 13.23 4.76
N ARG A 326 3.45 14.24 4.71
CA ARG A 326 3.84 15.61 5.04
C ARG A 326 2.79 16.42 5.75
N SER A 327 3.20 17.41 6.54
CA SER A 327 2.29 18.38 7.18
C SER A 327 1.22 17.71 8.07
N VAL A 328 1.59 16.65 8.81
CA VAL A 328 0.65 15.89 9.65
C VAL A 328 0.84 16.16 11.14
N HIS A 329 -0.27 16.13 11.88
CA HIS A 329 -0.32 16.22 13.34
C HIS A 329 -0.76 14.87 13.92
N LEU A 330 0.09 14.21 14.68
CA LEU A 330 -0.07 12.81 15.05
C LEU A 330 0.01 12.60 16.57
N GLN A 331 -1.02 11.94 17.10
CA GLN A 331 -1.11 11.50 18.49
C GLN A 331 -1.48 10.02 18.57
N SER A 332 -0.78 9.31 19.45
CA SER A 332 -0.93 7.88 19.69
C SER A 332 -0.81 7.53 21.17
N SER A 333 -1.90 7.10 21.81
CA SER A 333 -1.90 6.90 23.27
C SER A 333 -1.07 5.71 23.74
N THR A 334 -1.17 4.56 23.07
CA THR A 334 -0.47 3.32 23.45
C THR A 334 0.53 2.81 22.40
N GLY A 335 0.43 3.30 21.17
CA GLY A 335 1.25 2.88 20.03
C GLY A 335 2.34 3.91 19.66
N SER A 336 2.52 4.13 18.37
CA SER A 336 3.41 5.14 17.81
C SER A 336 2.71 6.17 16.95
N SER A 337 3.18 7.41 16.98
CA SER A 337 2.72 8.42 16.02
C SER A 337 3.03 7.98 14.58
N LEU A 338 4.25 7.49 14.33
CA LEU A 338 4.65 6.89 13.06
C LEU A 338 5.23 5.49 13.31
N ALA A 339 4.59 4.47 12.74
CA ALA A 339 5.03 3.08 12.82
C ALA A 339 5.37 2.51 11.45
N PHE A 340 6.41 1.69 11.41
CA PHE A 340 6.81 0.89 10.25
C PHE A 340 6.84 -0.58 10.68
N GLY A 341 5.90 -1.39 10.19
CA GLY A 341 5.69 -2.77 10.58
C GLY A 341 4.62 -2.95 11.68
N SER A 342 4.59 -4.07 12.40
CA SER A 342 5.56 -5.19 12.34
C SER A 342 5.36 -6.15 11.17
N GLU A 343 4.20 -6.09 10.52
CA GLU A 343 3.83 -6.87 9.34
C GLU A 343 4.47 -6.19 8.12
N MET A 344 5.74 -6.49 7.86
CA MET A 344 6.56 -5.83 6.82
C MET A 344 7.22 -6.84 5.86
N SER A 345 6.63 -8.03 5.76
CA SER A 345 7.25 -9.19 5.11
C SER A 345 7.36 -9.08 3.59
N GLY A 346 6.48 -8.32 2.95
CA GLY A 346 6.57 -7.92 1.54
C GLY A 346 7.57 -6.78 1.29
N GLY A 347 8.06 -6.14 2.36
CA GLY A 347 9.00 -5.02 2.32
C GLY A 347 8.35 -3.65 2.44
N ILE A 348 9.05 -2.69 3.03
CA ILE A 348 8.69 -1.27 3.07
C ILE A 348 9.91 -0.48 2.60
N SER A 349 9.76 0.34 1.56
CA SER A 349 10.87 1.10 1.02
C SER A 349 10.53 2.43 0.39
N ASN A 350 11.53 3.29 0.22
CA ASN A 350 11.39 4.59 -0.44
C ASN A 350 10.26 5.42 0.20
N VAL A 351 10.42 5.72 1.48
CA VAL A 351 9.48 6.50 2.27
C VAL A 351 10.10 7.82 2.65
N GLN A 352 9.42 8.92 2.35
CA GLN A 352 9.78 10.26 2.78
C GLN A 352 8.71 10.78 3.75
N VAL A 353 9.15 11.33 4.87
CA VAL A 353 8.29 11.98 5.86
C VAL A 353 8.87 13.35 6.16
N GLU A 354 8.07 14.40 6.09
CA GLU A 354 8.55 15.78 6.35
C GLU A 354 7.51 16.67 7.01
N HIS A 355 7.96 17.69 7.76
CA HIS A 355 7.09 18.68 8.41
C HIS A 355 6.02 18.02 9.32
N VAL A 356 6.45 17.17 10.26
CA VAL A 356 5.53 16.40 11.11
C VAL A 356 5.52 16.88 12.56
N HIS A 357 4.33 16.98 13.15
CA HIS A 357 4.15 17.29 14.57
C HIS A 357 3.65 16.07 15.33
N LEU A 358 4.50 15.49 16.17
CA LEU A 358 4.17 14.34 17.00
C LEU A 358 3.95 14.82 18.43
N TYR A 359 2.82 14.49 19.05
CA TYR A 359 2.52 15.00 20.38
C TYR A 359 1.81 13.97 21.26
N ASN A 360 1.98 14.09 22.59
CA ASN A 360 1.28 13.30 23.62
C ASN A 360 1.21 11.80 23.29
N SER A 361 2.34 11.22 22.87
CA SER A 361 2.39 9.86 22.34
C SER A 361 3.32 8.95 23.14
N PHE A 362 2.98 7.66 23.17
CA PHE A 362 3.84 6.66 23.83
C PHE A 362 5.16 6.50 23.08
N THR A 363 5.12 6.33 21.75
CA THR A 363 6.33 6.38 20.92
C THR A 363 6.16 7.39 19.78
N GLY A 364 7.21 8.13 19.45
CA GLY A 364 7.21 9.07 18.33
C GLY A 364 7.31 8.31 17.01
N ILE A 365 8.50 7.85 16.68
CA ILE A 365 8.81 7.10 15.45
C ILE A 365 9.28 5.70 15.84
N GLN A 366 8.67 4.67 15.26
CA GLN A 366 9.01 3.28 15.56
C GLN A 366 9.15 2.38 14.33
N PHE A 367 10.24 1.63 14.29
CA PHE A 367 10.50 0.56 13.34
C PHE A 367 10.37 -0.78 14.06
N ARG A 368 9.56 -1.70 13.51
CA ARG A 368 9.17 -2.94 14.20
C ARG A 368 9.36 -4.12 13.27
N THR A 369 10.03 -5.16 13.75
CA THR A 369 10.12 -6.45 13.08
C THR A 369 10.46 -7.55 14.09
N THR A 370 10.52 -8.80 13.63
CA THR A 370 11.02 -9.93 14.42
C THR A 370 11.62 -10.99 13.49
N LYS A 371 12.37 -11.93 14.06
CA LYS A 371 12.88 -13.09 13.33
C LYS A 371 11.73 -13.82 12.66
N GLY A 372 11.88 -14.18 11.39
CA GLY A 372 10.84 -14.87 10.63
C GLY A 372 9.94 -13.98 9.79
N ARG A 373 9.95 -12.67 10.03
CA ARG A 373 9.27 -11.71 9.15
C ARG A 373 9.83 -11.72 7.74
N GLY A 374 11.13 -11.97 7.57
CA GLY A 374 11.83 -11.71 6.31
C GLY A 374 11.66 -10.26 5.86
N GLY A 375 11.59 -10.03 4.55
CA GLY A 375 11.34 -8.69 4.01
C GLY A 375 12.40 -7.66 4.40
N TYR A 376 12.03 -6.38 4.33
CA TYR A 376 12.94 -5.27 4.61
C TYR A 376 12.21 -4.00 5.04
N LEU A 377 12.89 -3.17 5.82
CA LEU A 377 12.60 -1.75 6.02
C LEU A 377 13.83 -0.98 5.52
N ARG A 378 13.72 -0.25 4.40
CA ARG A 378 14.89 0.44 3.84
C ARG A 378 14.58 1.73 3.12
N GLU A 379 15.55 2.64 3.07
CA GLU A 379 15.40 3.92 2.35
C GLU A 379 14.20 4.71 2.90
N ILE A 380 14.19 4.91 4.21
CA ILE A 380 13.19 5.69 4.94
C ILE A 380 13.86 6.95 5.46
N ILE A 381 13.33 8.11 5.08
CA ILE A 381 13.87 9.43 5.41
C ILE A 381 12.78 10.19 6.16
N ILE A 382 13.12 10.68 7.34
CA ILE A 382 12.25 11.52 8.17
C ILE A 382 12.98 12.84 8.44
N LEU A 383 12.43 13.92 7.89
CA LEU A 383 12.97 15.27 7.90
C LEU A 383 12.03 16.19 8.71
N ASP A 384 12.56 17.21 9.37
CA ASP A 384 11.77 18.26 10.03
C ASP A 384 10.60 17.72 10.88
N ALA A 385 10.95 17.12 12.02
CA ALA A 385 9.97 16.60 12.96
C ALA A 385 10.01 17.37 14.29
N ASN A 386 8.85 17.79 14.76
CA ASN A 386 8.66 18.40 16.07
C ASN A 386 7.95 17.42 17.01
N MET A 387 8.57 17.13 18.15
CA MET A 387 8.07 16.19 19.15
C MET A 387 7.73 16.89 20.46
N LEU A 388 6.54 16.65 21.01
CA LEU A 388 6.11 17.21 22.29
C LEU A 388 5.49 16.15 23.19
N ASN A 389 5.96 16.03 24.43
CA ASN A 389 5.41 15.10 25.42
C ASN A 389 5.40 13.65 24.90
N ILE A 390 6.56 13.17 24.45
CA ILE A 390 6.71 11.82 23.91
C ILE A 390 7.43 10.96 24.94
N ASN A 391 6.92 9.75 25.19
CA ASN A 391 7.63 8.83 26.08
C ASN A 391 8.94 8.35 25.41
N THR A 392 8.89 7.62 24.30
CA THR A 392 10.10 7.24 23.55
C THR A 392 10.14 7.95 22.19
N ALA A 393 11.11 8.83 21.95
CA ALA A 393 11.19 9.60 20.71
C ALA A 393 11.44 8.68 19.49
N PHE A 394 12.47 7.83 19.56
CA PHE A 394 12.82 6.89 18.49
C PHE A 394 12.90 5.45 19.00
N SER A 395 12.33 4.50 18.27
CA SER A 395 12.44 3.09 18.61
C SER A 395 12.64 2.22 17.38
N ALA A 396 13.47 1.19 17.49
CA ALA A 396 13.69 0.18 16.47
C ALA A 396 13.83 -1.17 17.18
N ILE A 397 12.86 -2.06 17.05
CA ILE A 397 12.81 -3.31 17.82
C ILE A 397 12.72 -4.50 16.86
N GLY A 398 13.66 -5.42 17.00
CA GLY A 398 13.77 -6.67 16.22
C GLY A 398 13.21 -7.90 16.91
N ASP A 399 12.45 -7.71 18.00
CA ASP A 399 11.68 -8.73 18.70
C ASP A 399 10.28 -8.17 19.01
N TYR A 400 9.52 -7.84 17.96
CA TYR A 400 8.22 -7.20 18.06
C TYR A 400 7.13 -7.99 17.34
N GLY A 401 6.04 -8.26 18.07
CA GLY A 401 4.81 -8.85 17.55
C GLY A 401 4.82 -10.39 17.59
N SER A 402 3.74 -10.99 17.08
CA SER A 402 3.52 -12.43 17.03
C SER A 402 3.66 -13.00 15.62
N HIS A 403 3.61 -14.30 15.45
CA HIS A 403 3.53 -14.98 14.16
C HIS A 403 2.09 -15.40 13.85
N PRO A 404 1.66 -15.50 12.58
CA PRO A 404 0.30 -15.90 12.23
C PRO A 404 0.04 -17.34 12.69
N ASP A 405 1.05 -18.19 12.56
CA ASP A 405 1.05 -19.58 12.97
C ASP A 405 2.49 -20.07 13.16
N GLU A 406 2.66 -21.35 13.48
CA GLU A 406 3.95 -21.98 13.78
C GLU A 406 4.75 -22.41 12.53
N LYS A 407 4.25 -22.15 11.31
CA LYS A 407 4.89 -22.58 10.05
C LYS A 407 5.87 -21.56 9.49
N PHE A 408 5.98 -20.40 10.12
CA PHE A 408 6.91 -19.38 9.70
C PHE A 408 8.36 -19.89 9.74
N ASN A 409 9.20 -19.38 8.84
CA ASN A 409 10.61 -19.74 8.82
C ASN A 409 11.40 -18.86 9.80
N PRO A 410 11.90 -19.36 10.94
CA PRO A 410 12.63 -18.53 11.91
C PRO A 410 13.96 -17.97 11.38
N ASP A 411 14.50 -18.57 10.31
CA ASP A 411 15.72 -18.10 9.63
C ASP A 411 15.44 -17.06 8.52
N ALA A 412 14.17 -16.70 8.29
CA ALA A 412 13.82 -15.56 7.45
C ALA A 412 14.09 -14.26 8.21
N PHE A 413 15.36 -13.84 8.24
CA PHE A 413 15.76 -12.62 8.91
C PHE A 413 15.32 -11.36 8.14
N PRO A 414 14.71 -10.38 8.82
CA PRO A 414 14.40 -9.09 8.22
C PRO A 414 15.67 -8.24 8.06
N SER A 415 15.70 -7.38 7.04
CA SER A 415 16.70 -6.32 6.93
C SER A 415 16.11 -4.97 7.36
N LEU A 416 16.82 -4.23 8.22
CA LEU A 416 16.52 -2.84 8.53
C LEU A 416 17.78 -2.03 8.28
N GLU A 417 17.76 -1.24 7.21
CA GLU A 417 18.92 -0.50 6.73
C GLU A 417 18.55 0.85 6.12
N LYS A 418 19.50 1.78 6.05
CA LYS A 418 19.35 3.07 5.34
C LYS A 418 18.17 3.90 5.85
N ILE A 419 18.14 4.12 7.17
CA ILE A 419 17.13 4.94 7.84
C ILE A 419 17.77 6.28 8.19
N THR A 420 17.17 7.38 7.77
CA THR A 420 17.68 8.74 8.04
C THR A 420 16.68 9.53 8.86
N LEU A 421 17.10 10.02 10.02
CA LEU A 421 16.37 10.95 10.86
C LEU A 421 17.16 12.27 10.90
N HIS A 422 16.57 13.36 10.41
CA HIS A 422 17.26 14.63 10.19
C HIS A 422 16.40 15.82 10.62
N ASP A 423 17.00 16.84 11.25
CA ASP A 423 16.32 18.05 11.72
C ASP A 423 15.13 17.74 12.66
N ILE A 424 15.40 17.12 13.80
CA ILE A 424 14.33 16.73 14.74
C ILE A 424 14.49 17.45 16.07
N ILE A 425 13.45 18.16 16.49
CA ILE A 425 13.43 18.88 17.77
C ILE A 425 12.37 18.28 18.66
N GLY A 426 12.74 17.94 19.91
CA GLY A 426 11.83 17.36 20.88
C GLY A 426 11.81 18.12 22.20
N LYS A 427 10.64 18.21 22.84
CA LYS A 427 10.45 18.75 24.18
C LYS A 427 9.67 17.79 25.06
N ASN A 428 10.06 17.70 26.33
CA ASN A 428 9.44 16.82 27.32
C ASN A 428 9.49 15.35 26.87
N ILE A 429 10.68 14.89 26.49
CA ILE A 429 10.94 13.50 26.05
C ILE A 429 11.37 12.65 27.25
N ILE A 430 10.83 11.45 27.43
CA ILE A 430 11.25 10.55 28.54
C ILE A 430 12.49 9.73 28.15
N MET A 431 12.52 9.15 26.96
CA MET A 431 13.60 8.35 26.40
C MET A 431 13.93 8.83 24.98
N ALA A 432 15.19 9.14 24.72
CA ALA A 432 15.63 9.64 23.42
C ALA A 432 15.60 8.53 22.35
N GLY A 433 16.12 7.33 22.67
CA GLY A 433 15.92 6.22 21.76
C GLY A 433 16.19 4.82 22.31
N ASN A 434 15.42 3.85 21.79
CA ASN A 434 15.51 2.43 22.13
C ASN A 434 15.67 1.58 20.88
N PHE A 435 16.91 1.21 20.54
CA PHE A 435 17.25 0.41 19.37
C PHE A 435 17.75 -0.97 19.77
N SER A 436 16.97 -2.01 19.50
CA SER A 436 17.29 -3.39 19.80
C SER A 436 17.18 -4.22 18.52
N GLY A 437 18.30 -4.37 17.81
CA GLY A 437 18.37 -5.18 16.61
C GLY A 437 18.47 -6.68 16.88
N ILE A 438 18.42 -7.46 15.81
CA ILE A 438 18.55 -8.92 15.86
C ILE A 438 20.03 -9.29 15.82
N GLN A 439 20.52 -10.13 16.73
CA GLN A 439 21.95 -10.49 16.77
C GLN A 439 22.46 -11.08 15.44
N GLN A 440 21.68 -11.93 14.79
CA GLN A 440 22.00 -12.55 13.51
C GLN A 440 21.80 -11.61 12.30
N ALA A 441 20.98 -10.58 12.46
CA ALA A 441 20.69 -9.58 11.44
C ALA A 441 20.63 -8.18 12.07
N PRO A 442 21.79 -7.62 12.45
CA PRO A 442 21.85 -6.32 13.11
C PRO A 442 21.23 -5.23 12.25
N PHE A 443 20.64 -4.22 12.88
CA PHE A 443 20.15 -3.04 12.17
C PHE A 443 21.34 -2.18 11.74
N THR A 444 21.38 -1.74 10.50
CA THR A 444 22.56 -1.05 9.93
C THR A 444 22.19 0.28 9.29
N SER A 445 23.17 1.16 9.08
CA SER A 445 22.95 2.46 8.44
C SER A 445 21.78 3.25 9.05
N MET A 446 21.71 3.26 10.39
CA MET A 446 20.84 4.16 11.16
C MET A 446 21.51 5.52 11.27
N CYS A 447 20.99 6.51 10.57
CA CYS A 447 21.63 7.81 10.41
C CYS A 447 20.84 8.90 11.17
N LEU A 448 21.49 9.59 12.10
CA LEU A 448 20.89 10.62 12.95
C LEU A 448 21.60 11.96 12.75
N PHE A 449 20.89 13.02 12.36
CA PHE A 449 21.51 14.31 12.05
C PHE A 449 20.70 15.48 12.62
N ASN A 450 21.40 16.42 13.27
CA ASN A 450 20.81 17.65 13.78
C ASN A 450 19.53 17.38 14.60
N ILE A 451 19.69 16.62 15.68
CA ILE A 451 18.59 16.22 16.57
C ILE A 451 18.81 16.85 17.94
N SER A 452 17.80 17.54 18.46
CA SER A 452 17.86 18.17 19.78
C SER A 452 16.61 17.83 20.60
N LEU A 453 16.76 16.94 21.57
CA LEU A 453 15.68 16.49 22.46
C LEU A 453 15.89 17.04 23.88
N SER A 454 14.92 17.81 24.36
CA SER A 454 14.83 18.24 25.76
C SER A 454 14.11 17.17 26.58
N MET A 455 14.81 16.62 27.56
CA MET A 455 14.36 15.49 28.37
C MET A 455 13.49 15.95 29.56
N SER A 456 12.46 15.17 29.89
CA SER A 456 11.52 15.44 31.00
C SER A 456 12.06 15.05 32.38
N SER A 457 13.03 14.14 32.41
CA SER A 457 13.59 13.56 33.63
C SER A 457 15.09 13.30 33.44
N ALA A 458 15.87 13.48 34.51
CA ALA A 458 17.32 13.32 34.52
C ALA A 458 17.74 11.86 34.70
N PHE A 459 17.14 10.91 33.96
CA PHE A 459 17.61 9.53 33.98
C PHE A 459 19.04 9.43 33.43
N SER A 460 19.83 8.51 33.97
CA SER A 460 21.26 8.35 33.65
C SER A 460 21.53 7.89 32.21
N SER A 461 20.58 7.22 31.56
CA SER A 461 20.69 6.77 30.16
C SER A 461 19.47 7.14 29.33
N CYS A 462 19.62 8.10 28.42
CA CYS A 462 18.56 8.51 27.48
C CYS A 462 18.44 7.57 26.26
N TRP A 463 19.45 6.73 26.03
CA TRP A 463 19.53 5.80 24.91
C TRP A 463 19.79 4.38 25.38
N SER A 464 19.17 3.41 24.71
CA SER A 464 19.45 1.97 24.86
C SER A 464 19.69 1.39 23.47
N CYS A 465 20.83 0.73 23.27
CA CYS A 465 21.19 0.17 21.98
C CYS A 465 21.81 -1.23 22.08
N SER A 466 21.37 -2.14 21.23
CA SER A 466 21.99 -3.44 20.99
C SER A 466 21.85 -3.86 19.53
N ASN A 467 22.85 -4.56 18.98
CA ASN A 467 22.85 -5.10 17.62
C ASN A 467 22.42 -4.07 16.55
N VAL A 468 22.91 -2.84 16.68
CA VAL A 468 22.64 -1.73 15.76
C VAL A 468 23.96 -1.08 15.37
N SER A 469 24.03 -0.50 14.18
CA SER A 469 25.16 0.30 13.72
C SER A 469 24.69 1.47 12.86
N GLY A 470 25.43 2.57 12.92
CA GLY A 470 25.03 3.79 12.24
C GLY A 470 26.00 4.94 12.42
N TYR A 471 25.51 6.13 12.05
CA TYR A 471 26.23 7.39 12.15
C TYR A 471 25.33 8.44 12.80
N SER A 472 25.92 9.31 13.62
CA SER A 472 25.21 10.40 14.27
C SER A 472 26.06 11.66 14.29
N GLU A 473 25.47 12.79 13.96
CA GLU A 473 26.12 14.10 13.97
C GLU A 473 25.17 15.18 14.49
N LEU A 474 25.65 16.03 15.40
CA LEU A 474 24.86 17.08 16.06
C LEU A 474 23.58 16.51 16.71
N VAL A 475 23.72 15.43 17.49
CA VAL A 475 22.60 14.80 18.20
C VAL A 475 22.72 14.99 19.71
N PHE A 476 21.67 15.54 20.32
CA PHE A 476 21.54 15.70 21.77
C PHE A 476 20.19 15.12 22.25
N PRO A 477 20.17 14.30 23.33
CA PRO A 477 21.32 13.82 24.11
C PRO A 477 22.18 12.84 23.30
N GLU A 478 23.44 12.68 23.72
CA GLU A 478 24.45 11.91 22.99
C GLU A 478 24.00 10.44 22.76
N PRO A 479 23.98 9.96 21.50
CA PRO A 479 23.59 8.58 21.19
C PRO A 479 24.59 7.52 21.67
N CYS A 480 24.16 6.26 21.61
CA CYS A 480 25.01 5.10 21.86
C CYS A 480 26.27 5.08 20.99
N ALA A 481 27.36 4.50 21.50
CA ALA A 481 28.63 4.36 20.76
C ALA A 481 28.48 3.61 19.41
N TYR A 482 27.53 2.67 19.34
CA TYR A 482 27.15 1.94 18.12
C TYR A 482 26.73 2.84 16.94
N LEU A 483 26.28 4.07 17.22
CA LEU A 483 25.81 5.03 16.23
C LEU A 483 26.87 6.09 15.89
N LYS A 484 28.13 5.91 16.31
CA LYS A 484 29.23 6.85 16.05
C LYS A 484 30.26 6.31 15.06
N ASN A 485 29.87 5.36 14.21
CA ASN A 485 30.82 4.67 13.35
C ASN A 485 31.20 5.53 12.13
N SER A 486 32.44 5.46 11.67
CA SER A 486 33.07 6.44 10.76
C SER A 486 32.60 6.41 9.29
N ASN A 487 31.70 5.50 8.90
CA ASN A 487 31.29 5.34 7.50
C ASN A 487 30.11 6.26 7.12
N ALA A 488 30.37 7.57 7.22
CA ALA A 488 29.44 8.66 6.89
C ALA A 488 28.86 8.55 5.46
N SER A 489 29.61 7.97 4.52
CA SER A 489 29.27 7.88 3.10
C SER A 489 27.92 7.20 2.81
N SER A 490 27.57 6.15 3.57
CA SER A 490 26.28 5.45 3.42
C SER A 490 25.08 6.30 3.88
N CYS A 491 25.32 7.28 4.76
CA CYS A 491 24.28 8.18 5.26
C CYS A 491 24.12 9.43 4.37
N PHE A 492 25.23 9.95 3.83
CA PHE A 492 25.21 11.14 2.97
C PHE A 492 24.68 10.89 1.54
N SER A 493 24.80 9.67 1.01
CA SER A 493 24.29 9.35 -0.34
C SER A 493 22.77 9.47 -0.46
N ILE A 494 22.05 9.39 0.66
CA ILE A 494 20.58 9.45 0.71
C ILE A 494 20.10 10.90 0.74
N LEU A 495 20.77 11.76 1.53
CA LEU A 495 20.49 13.20 1.61
C LEU A 495 20.87 13.97 0.34
N MET A 496 21.75 13.42 -0.51
CA MET A 496 22.24 14.05 -1.75
C MET A 496 21.42 13.68 -3.00
N ARG A 497 20.31 12.92 -2.88
CA ARG A 497 19.35 12.81 -4.00
C ARG A 497 18.79 14.21 -4.28
N PRO A 498 18.60 14.61 -5.55
CA PRO A 498 18.30 16.00 -5.95
C PRO A 498 17.02 16.61 -5.34
N ASN A 499 16.24 15.83 -4.58
CA ASN A 499 14.96 16.23 -3.97
C ASN A 499 15.06 16.82 -2.55
N VAL A 500 16.24 16.86 -1.91
CA VAL A 500 16.37 17.39 -0.53
C VAL A 500 16.69 18.90 -0.48
N ARG A 501 16.99 19.54 -1.62
CA ARG A 501 17.26 21.00 -1.67
C ARG A 501 16.00 21.83 -1.95
N GLY A 502 15.03 21.75 -1.04
CA GLY A 502 14.05 22.81 -0.85
C GLY A 502 14.67 23.96 -0.04
N GLY A 503 15.27 24.94 -0.72
CA GLY A 503 15.48 26.29 -0.18
C GLY A 503 16.68 26.51 0.76
N ARG A 504 17.80 26.96 0.18
CA ARG A 504 18.62 28.09 0.66
C ARG A 504 19.67 28.43 -0.39
N GLY A 505 19.35 29.40 -1.24
CA GLY A 505 20.38 30.22 -1.86
C GLY A 505 20.95 31.13 -0.79
N ALA A 506 22.05 30.72 -0.15
CA ALA A 506 22.96 31.65 0.51
C ALA A 506 24.10 31.91 -0.48
N ILE A 507 24.03 33.07 -1.13
CA ILE A 507 25.17 33.66 -1.83
C ILE A 507 25.98 34.42 -0.78
N LEU A 508 27.27 34.06 -0.71
CA LEU A 508 28.39 34.65 0.04
C LEU A 508 28.44 34.41 1.56
#